data_AF-K9FQF5-F1
#
_entry.id   AF-K9FQF5-F1
#
_cell.length_a   1.000
_cell.length_b   1.000
_cell.length_c   1.000
_cell.angle_alpha   90.00
_cell.angle_beta   90.00
_cell.angle_gamma   90.00
#
_symmetry.space_group_name_H-M   'P 1'
#
loop_
_entity.id
_entity.type
_entity.pdbx_description
1 polymer ?
#
loop_
_entity_poly.entity_id
_entity_poly.type
_entity_poly.pdbx_seq_one_letter_code
_entity_poly.pdbx_strand_id
1 'polypeptide(L)'
;MASKRRAAAAASPDMKFRRTKRRKVSDDDLMITEESSRASSHLDSEPPEKADQTPESQAESESDFEGHNLQTAQDKIMSELTRLKDSDGHQVSYPFIGKPDRNLYRDYYEIIQHPVSLRSIQKRVRGTDSRKNLSKTTAYPTWQSFEEEVSYVWRNAREYNEDDSDISILAGVLEVSLYRDALATRPLRHADIGGPGSLPPPGCES
;
A
#
# COMPACT_ATOMS: atom_id res chain seq x y z
N MET A 1 34.87 3.18 19.29
CA MET A 1 34.51 1.94 18.56
C MET A 1 33.46 2.31 17.53
N ALA A 2 33.83 2.56 16.28
CA ALA A 2 32.86 2.81 15.22
C ALA A 2 32.23 1.46 14.82
N SER A 3 31.04 1.17 15.34
CA SER A 3 30.26 0.01 14.93
C SER A 3 29.85 0.22 13.48
N LYS A 4 30.55 -0.43 12.54
CA LYS A 4 30.11 -0.56 11.14
C LYS A 4 28.76 -1.27 11.14
N ARG A 5 27.67 -0.50 11.13
CA ARG A 5 26.33 -1.05 10.94
C ARG A 5 26.26 -1.50 9.49
N ARG A 6 26.05 -2.80 9.26
CA ARG A 6 25.83 -3.33 7.91
C ARG A 6 24.54 -2.74 7.37
N ALA A 7 24.57 -2.16 6.18
CA ALA A 7 23.36 -1.75 5.46
C ALA A 7 22.45 -2.97 5.24
N ALA A 8 21.16 -2.87 5.61
CA ALA A 8 20.18 -3.93 5.40
C ALA A 8 19.18 -3.50 4.33
N ALA A 9 19.47 -3.82 3.07
CA ALA A 9 18.49 -3.83 2.01
C ALA A 9 17.80 -5.19 1.96
N ALA A 10 16.50 -5.21 1.72
CA ALA A 10 15.74 -6.45 1.53
C ALA A 10 16.18 -7.29 0.32
N ALA A 11 17.02 -6.71 -0.53
CA ALA A 11 17.50 -7.28 -1.76
C ALA A 11 19.04 -7.23 -1.83
N SER A 12 19.70 -7.98 -0.94
CA SER A 12 21.05 -8.49 -1.21
C SER A 12 21.33 -9.76 -0.41
N PRO A 13 21.93 -10.75 -1.10
CA PRO A 13 23.38 -10.78 -1.14
C PRO A 13 23.93 -10.72 -2.58
N ASP A 14 25.04 -9.99 -2.78
CA ASP A 14 25.88 -9.98 -3.99
C ASP A 14 25.27 -9.35 -5.27
N MET A 15 25.38 -8.02 -5.43
CA MET A 15 25.20 -7.37 -6.74
C MET A 15 26.46 -7.53 -7.61
N LYS A 16 26.75 -8.76 -8.02
CA LYS A 16 27.57 -9.00 -9.23
C LYS A 16 26.67 -8.74 -10.42
N PHE A 17 26.92 -7.63 -11.14
CA PHE A 17 26.36 -7.38 -12.47
C PHE A 17 26.52 -8.63 -13.34
N ARG A 18 25.47 -9.44 -13.47
CA ARG A 18 25.42 -10.55 -14.41
C ARG A 18 24.52 -10.18 -15.58
N ARG A 19 25.21 -9.90 -16.68
CA ARG A 19 24.73 -9.82 -18.07
C ARG A 19 23.58 -10.79 -18.34
N THR A 20 22.61 -10.24 -19.05
CA THR A 20 21.48 -10.90 -19.72
C THR A 20 21.88 -12.19 -20.46
N LYS A 21 21.13 -13.28 -20.24
CA LYS A 21 21.04 -14.38 -21.22
C LYS A 21 19.70 -15.12 -21.13
N ARG A 22 18.91 -14.97 -22.21
CA ARG A 22 17.72 -15.75 -22.61
C ARG A 22 17.94 -17.26 -22.48
N ARG A 23 16.83 -17.99 -22.23
CA ARG A 23 16.39 -19.33 -22.72
C ARG A 23 15.23 -19.78 -21.81
N LYS A 24 14.26 -20.62 -22.17
CA LYS A 24 13.71 -21.25 -23.38
C LYS A 24 12.47 -21.97 -22.82
N VAL A 25 11.28 -21.70 -23.33
CA VAL A 25 10.03 -22.37 -22.90
C VAL A 25 9.96 -23.73 -23.61
N SER A 26 9.56 -24.77 -22.88
CA SER A 26 9.08 -26.03 -23.43
C SER A 26 7.85 -26.47 -22.64
N ASP A 27 6.74 -26.55 -23.36
CA ASP A 27 5.56 -27.40 -23.15
C ASP A 27 5.96 -28.83 -22.72
N ASP A 28 5.16 -29.46 -21.85
CA ASP A 28 4.60 -30.80 -22.09
C ASP A 28 3.63 -31.26 -20.96
N ASP A 29 2.64 -32.04 -21.40
CA ASP A 29 1.86 -33.11 -20.72
C ASP A 29 0.62 -32.86 -19.83
N LEU A 30 -0.54 -32.83 -20.51
CA LEU A 30 -1.73 -33.72 -20.46
C LEU A 30 -2.12 -34.57 -19.22
N MET A 31 -3.41 -34.39 -18.84
CA MET A 31 -4.50 -35.35 -18.60
C MET A 31 -4.56 -36.26 -17.33
N ILE A 32 -5.82 -36.44 -16.85
CA ILE A 32 -6.53 -37.71 -16.49
C ILE A 32 -7.29 -37.68 -15.13
N THR A 33 -8.61 -38.00 -15.23
CA THR A 33 -9.60 -38.59 -14.28
C THR A 33 -10.10 -37.80 -13.06
N GLU A 34 -11.38 -37.47 -12.97
CA GLU A 34 -12.62 -38.27 -12.75
C GLU A 34 -13.06 -38.32 -11.27
N GLU A 35 -14.22 -37.70 -11.06
CA GLU A 35 -15.36 -38.03 -10.22
C GLU A 35 -15.20 -39.01 -9.03
N SER A 36 -15.60 -38.54 -7.84
CA SER A 36 -16.26 -39.42 -6.86
C SER A 36 -17.35 -38.66 -6.13
N SER A 37 -18.58 -39.09 -6.40
CA SER A 37 -19.82 -38.75 -5.76
C SER A 37 -19.91 -39.36 -4.35
N ARG A 38 -20.59 -38.66 -3.43
CA ARG A 38 -21.54 -39.27 -2.47
C ARG A 38 -22.37 -38.19 -1.75
N ALA A 39 -23.63 -38.57 -1.54
CA ALA A 39 -24.80 -37.73 -1.37
C ALA A 39 -25.35 -37.71 0.06
N SER A 40 -26.49 -37.01 0.18
CA SER A 40 -27.56 -37.09 1.20
C SER A 40 -27.35 -36.28 2.49
N SER A 41 -28.34 -35.63 3.11
CA SER A 41 -29.80 -35.38 2.94
C SER A 41 -30.20 -34.61 4.24
N HIS A 42 -31.10 -33.63 4.35
CA HIS A 42 -32.57 -33.69 4.35
C HIS A 42 -33.07 -32.62 5.37
N LEU A 43 -34.01 -31.73 4.97
CA LEU A 43 -35.22 -31.23 5.68
C LEU A 43 -35.12 -30.64 7.12
N ASP A 44 -35.81 -29.58 7.59
CA ASP A 44 -36.92 -28.71 7.15
C ASP A 44 -37.08 -27.54 8.18
N SER A 45 -37.92 -26.55 7.85
CA SER A 45 -38.76 -25.72 8.75
C SER A 45 -38.43 -24.23 8.95
N GLU A 46 -39.47 -23.42 8.73
CA GLU A 46 -39.55 -21.96 8.63
C GLU A 46 -40.31 -21.33 9.85
N PRO A 47 -40.74 -20.03 9.90
CA PRO A 47 -40.45 -19.02 10.95
C PRO A 47 -41.64 -18.66 11.88
N PRO A 48 -41.50 -17.67 12.81
CA PRO A 48 -42.25 -16.39 12.73
C PRO A 48 -41.46 -15.16 13.29
N GLU A 49 -41.47 -13.93 12.72
CA GLU A 49 -42.44 -12.79 12.66
C GLU A 49 -42.39 -11.72 13.81
N LYS A 50 -42.28 -10.43 13.38
CA LYS A 50 -42.71 -9.11 13.97
C LYS A 50 -41.86 -8.43 15.09
N ALA A 51 -41.75 -7.08 15.23
CA ALA A 51 -42.01 -5.84 14.46
C ALA A 51 -41.54 -4.61 15.30
N ASP A 52 -41.38 -3.43 14.65
CA ASP A 52 -41.39 -2.02 15.16
C ASP A 52 -40.11 -1.40 15.81
N GLN A 53 -39.35 -0.48 15.17
CA GLN A 53 -39.46 0.99 14.90
C GLN A 53 -39.15 1.93 16.11
N THR A 54 -37.90 2.46 16.24
CA THR A 54 -37.35 3.84 15.96
C THR A 54 -37.31 4.79 17.18
N PRO A 55 -36.51 5.92 17.26
CA PRO A 55 -35.43 6.47 16.41
C PRO A 55 -34.14 6.96 17.15
N GLU A 56 -33.17 7.46 16.34
CA GLU A 56 -32.11 8.47 16.62
C GLU A 56 -30.90 8.17 17.55
N SER A 57 -29.74 7.98 16.93
CA SER A 57 -28.66 8.99 17.03
C SER A 57 -27.78 8.94 15.78
N GLN A 58 -27.65 10.10 15.14
CA GLN A 58 -26.84 10.35 13.97
C GLN A 58 -25.36 10.24 14.36
N ALA A 59 -24.70 9.20 13.87
CA ALA A 59 -23.27 9.21 13.63
C ALA A 59 -23.10 9.17 12.11
N GLU A 60 -22.58 10.25 11.56
CA GLU A 60 -22.38 10.46 10.13
C GLU A 60 -21.54 9.32 9.54
N SER A 61 -22.20 8.45 8.78
CA SER A 61 -21.56 7.46 7.95
C SER A 61 -21.07 8.13 6.66
N GLU A 62 -19.90 8.75 6.69
CA GLU A 62 -19.12 9.08 5.49
C GLU A 62 -18.35 7.83 4.97
N SER A 63 -18.95 6.64 5.00
CA SER A 63 -18.24 5.37 4.79
C SER A 63 -18.47 4.66 3.46
N ASP A 64 -19.41 5.08 2.60
CA ASP A 64 -19.92 4.15 1.57
C ASP A 64 -19.88 4.61 0.10
N PHE A 65 -19.27 5.74 -0.23
CA PHE A 65 -19.16 6.17 -1.65
C PHE A 65 -17.71 6.18 -2.21
N GLU A 66 -16.68 6.10 -1.36
CA GLU A 66 -15.29 6.43 -1.72
C GLU A 66 -14.35 5.21 -1.83
N GLY A 67 -14.81 3.99 -1.51
CA GLY A 67 -13.95 2.82 -1.31
C GLY A 67 -13.18 2.38 -2.56
N HIS A 68 -13.81 2.41 -3.74
CA HIS A 68 -13.15 2.05 -5.00
C HIS A 68 -12.27 3.18 -5.54
N ASN A 69 -12.65 4.45 -5.34
CA ASN A 69 -11.85 5.57 -5.78
C ASN A 69 -10.55 5.67 -4.95
N LEU A 70 -10.68 5.61 -3.62
CA LEU A 70 -9.54 5.62 -2.70
C LEU A 70 -8.62 4.42 -2.91
N GLN A 71 -9.16 3.21 -2.99
CA GLN A 71 -8.36 2.00 -3.23
C GLN A 71 -7.64 2.06 -4.59
N THR A 72 -8.30 2.56 -5.63
CA THR A 72 -7.68 2.73 -6.96
C THR A 72 -6.56 3.77 -6.91
N ALA A 73 -6.77 4.89 -6.23
CA ALA A 73 -5.75 5.91 -6.04
C ALA A 73 -4.55 5.37 -5.25
N GLN A 74 -4.80 4.64 -4.16
CA GLN A 74 -3.75 3.95 -3.38
C GLN A 74 -2.99 2.92 -4.23
N ASP A 75 -3.67 2.08 -5.04
CA ASP A 75 -3.01 1.06 -5.88
C ASP A 75 -2.17 1.73 -6.99
N LYS A 76 -2.64 2.85 -7.54
CA LYS A 76 -1.89 3.65 -8.51
C LYS A 76 -0.60 4.20 -7.90
N ILE A 77 -0.69 4.86 -6.74
CA ILE A 77 0.48 5.39 -6.03
C ILE A 77 1.46 4.27 -5.70
N MET A 78 0.99 3.15 -5.16
CA MET A 78 1.86 2.00 -4.85
C MET A 78 2.53 1.43 -6.09
N SER A 79 1.83 1.42 -7.24
CA SER A 79 2.38 0.96 -8.51
C SER A 79 3.48 1.87 -9.04
N GLU A 80 3.29 3.19 -8.95
CA GLU A 80 4.31 4.19 -9.31
C GLU A 80 5.53 4.10 -8.39
N LEU A 81 5.31 4.09 -7.07
CA LEU A 81 6.41 3.93 -6.09
C LEU A 81 7.19 2.64 -6.31
N THR A 82 6.51 1.53 -6.61
CA THR A 82 7.17 0.25 -6.88
C THR A 82 8.00 0.29 -8.17
N ARG A 83 7.64 1.13 -9.14
CA ARG A 83 8.33 1.25 -10.44
C ARG A 83 9.27 2.44 -10.53
N LEU A 84 9.44 3.20 -9.45
CA LEU A 84 10.26 4.41 -9.40
C LEU A 84 11.70 4.12 -9.82
N LYS A 85 12.19 4.93 -10.75
CA LYS A 85 13.54 4.89 -11.30
C LYS A 85 14.20 6.25 -11.23
N ASP A 86 15.52 6.25 -11.10
CA ASP A 86 16.37 7.43 -11.19
C ASP A 86 16.63 7.84 -12.66
N SER A 87 17.30 8.97 -12.88
CA SER A 87 17.71 9.47 -14.20
C SER A 87 18.53 8.46 -15.00
N ASP A 88 19.32 7.62 -14.31
CA ASP A 88 20.12 6.56 -14.93
C ASP A 88 19.31 5.28 -15.22
N GLY A 89 18.01 5.27 -14.90
CA GLY A 89 17.12 4.13 -15.07
C GLY A 89 17.24 3.05 -13.98
N HIS A 90 18.07 3.27 -12.96
CA HIS A 90 18.18 2.40 -11.79
C HIS A 90 16.90 2.45 -10.94
N GLN A 91 16.42 1.29 -10.50
CA GLN A 91 15.17 1.21 -9.74
C GLN A 91 15.39 1.60 -8.27
N VAL A 92 15.00 2.84 -7.94
CA VAL A 92 15.11 3.44 -6.59
C VAL A 92 14.36 2.61 -5.54
N SER A 93 13.22 2.04 -5.93
CA SER A 93 12.36 1.27 -5.03
C SER A 93 12.90 -0.11 -4.65
N TYR A 94 13.92 -0.61 -5.36
CA TYR A 94 14.39 -2.00 -5.24
C TYR A 94 14.75 -2.43 -3.80
N PRO A 95 15.48 -1.63 -3.01
CA PRO A 95 15.81 -1.99 -1.61
C PRO A 95 14.58 -2.10 -0.69
N PHE A 96 13.48 -1.43 -1.05
CA PHE A 96 12.28 -1.28 -0.23
C PHE A 96 11.13 -2.22 -0.62
N ILE A 97 11.31 -3.02 -1.69
CA ILE A 97 10.28 -3.96 -2.15
C ILE A 97 10.00 -5.02 -1.09
N GLY A 98 11.05 -5.64 -0.55
CA GLY A 98 10.96 -6.68 0.47
C GLY A 98 11.33 -6.15 1.86
N LYS A 99 11.45 -7.07 2.81
CA LYS A 99 12.13 -6.83 4.09
C LYS A 99 13.44 -7.63 4.12
N PRO A 100 14.45 -7.20 4.89
CA PRO A 100 15.64 -8.01 5.14
C PRO A 100 15.25 -9.40 5.64
N ASP A 101 16.00 -10.42 5.23
CA ASP A 101 15.77 -11.79 5.70
C ASP A 101 15.97 -11.86 7.22
N ARG A 102 14.96 -12.37 7.94
CA ARG A 102 14.97 -12.43 9.41
C ARG A 102 16.08 -13.29 9.98
N ASN A 103 16.52 -14.32 9.24
CA ASN A 103 17.57 -15.22 9.69
C ASN A 103 18.95 -14.59 9.52
N LEU A 104 19.11 -13.71 8.52
CA LEU A 104 20.38 -13.03 8.24
C LEU A 104 20.53 -11.70 8.99
N TYR A 105 19.42 -11.03 9.27
CA TYR A 105 19.38 -9.70 9.89
C TYR A 105 18.49 -9.73 11.13
N ARG A 106 18.88 -10.49 12.14
CA ARG A 106 18.09 -10.61 13.39
C ARG A 106 18.00 -9.27 14.12
N ASP A 107 19.12 -8.56 14.16
CA ASP A 107 19.29 -7.21 14.72
C ASP A 107 18.34 -6.18 14.10
N TYR A 108 18.09 -6.26 12.79
CA TYR A 108 17.08 -5.42 12.13
C TYR A 108 15.71 -5.55 12.80
N TYR A 109 15.29 -6.77 13.14
CA TYR A 109 13.99 -7.03 13.78
C TYR A 109 14.01 -6.80 15.31
N GLU A 110 15.17 -6.56 15.91
CA GLU A 110 15.30 -6.15 17.31
C GLU A 110 15.22 -4.61 17.44
N ILE A 111 15.73 -3.88 16.44
CA ILE A 111 15.71 -2.42 16.39
C ILE A 111 14.37 -1.91 15.84
N ILE A 112 13.92 -2.45 14.71
CA ILE A 112 12.74 -1.95 13.99
C ILE A 112 11.46 -2.60 14.52
N GLN A 113 10.63 -1.78 15.17
CA GLN A 113 9.39 -2.21 15.81
C GLN A 113 8.26 -2.54 14.83
N HIS A 114 8.17 -1.82 13.70
CA HIS A 114 7.15 -2.05 12.67
C HIS A 114 7.74 -2.38 11.29
N PRO A 115 8.23 -3.63 11.08
CA PRO A 115 8.83 -4.02 9.81
C PRO A 115 7.81 -4.12 8.67
N VAL A 116 7.85 -3.13 7.78
CA VAL A 116 6.99 -3.03 6.59
C VAL A 116 7.83 -2.95 5.30
N SER A 117 7.22 -3.29 4.16
CA SER A 117 7.80 -3.10 2.82
C SER A 117 6.75 -2.71 1.79
N LEU A 118 7.17 -2.12 0.66
CA LEU A 118 6.27 -1.71 -0.42
C LEU A 118 5.39 -2.87 -0.91
N ARG A 119 5.97 -4.07 -1.08
CA ARG A 119 5.21 -5.26 -1.49
C ARG A 119 4.14 -5.64 -0.47
N SER A 120 4.44 -5.52 0.83
CA SER A 120 3.46 -5.85 1.88
C SER A 120 2.30 -4.86 1.91
N ILE A 121 2.59 -3.56 1.73
CA ILE A 121 1.57 -2.51 1.67
C ILE A 121 0.70 -2.69 0.42
N GLN A 122 1.30 -2.93 -0.74
CA GLN A 122 0.56 -3.14 -1.98
C GLN A 122 -0.44 -4.30 -1.89
N LYS A 123 -0.06 -5.41 -1.23
CA LYS A 123 -0.99 -6.53 -1.00
C LYS A 123 -2.17 -6.12 -0.13
N ARG A 124 -1.95 -5.30 0.90
CA ARG A 124 -2.99 -4.79 1.81
C ARG A 124 -3.90 -3.76 1.15
N VAL A 125 -3.36 -2.89 0.30
CA VAL A 125 -4.17 -1.98 -0.54
C VAL A 125 -5.12 -2.78 -1.43
N ARG A 126 -4.63 -3.86 -2.05
CA ARG A 126 -5.42 -4.71 -2.94
C ARG A 126 -6.37 -5.69 -2.24
N GLY A 127 -6.36 -5.76 -0.91
CA GLY A 127 -7.12 -6.78 -0.18
C GLY A 127 -6.65 -8.22 -0.49
N THR A 128 -5.41 -8.41 -0.94
CA THR A 128 -4.85 -9.72 -1.32
C THR A 128 -3.93 -10.32 -0.25
N ASP A 129 -3.86 -9.68 0.93
CA ASP A 129 -3.09 -10.22 2.05
C ASP A 129 -3.82 -11.41 2.69
N SER A 130 -3.53 -12.60 2.16
CA SER A 130 -4.19 -13.88 2.44
C SER A 130 -4.19 -14.32 3.91
N ARG A 131 -3.45 -13.61 4.79
CA ARG A 131 -3.33 -13.97 6.21
C ARG A 131 -4.21 -13.16 7.14
N LYS A 132 -4.67 -11.98 6.74
CA LYS A 132 -5.30 -11.02 7.66
C LYS A 132 -6.50 -10.28 7.08
N ASN A 133 -6.67 -10.24 5.76
CA ASN A 133 -7.74 -9.48 5.14
C ASN A 133 -8.54 -10.38 4.17
N LEU A 134 -9.76 -10.75 4.56
CA LEU A 134 -10.74 -11.38 3.67
C LEU A 134 -11.55 -10.32 2.89
N SER A 135 -11.44 -9.06 3.28
CA SER A 135 -12.08 -7.97 2.56
C SER A 135 -11.36 -7.74 1.24
N LYS A 136 -12.15 -7.65 0.17
CA LYS A 136 -11.69 -7.24 -1.17
C LYS A 136 -11.32 -5.74 -1.23
N THR A 137 -11.42 -5.03 -0.11
CA THR A 137 -11.13 -3.60 0.03
C THR A 137 -9.74 -3.35 0.65
N THR A 138 -9.26 -2.12 0.50
CA THR A 138 -8.01 -1.68 1.12
C THR A 138 -8.07 -1.79 2.65
N ALA A 139 -6.94 -2.13 3.27
CA ALA A 139 -6.78 -2.10 4.72
C ALA A 139 -6.62 -0.68 5.29
N TYR A 140 -6.56 0.34 4.43
CA TYR A 140 -6.32 1.74 4.79
C TYR A 140 -7.54 2.60 4.42
N PRO A 141 -8.51 2.77 5.35
CA PRO A 141 -9.77 3.45 5.07
C PRO A 141 -9.61 4.96 4.84
N THR A 142 -8.49 5.55 5.27
CA THR A 142 -8.21 6.97 5.11
C THR A 142 -6.85 7.21 4.46
N TRP A 143 -6.69 8.37 3.81
CA TRP A 143 -5.40 8.82 3.27
C TRP A 143 -4.31 8.85 4.34
N GLN A 144 -4.64 9.32 5.55
CA GLN A 144 -3.72 9.36 6.68
C GLN A 144 -3.23 7.97 7.07
N SER A 145 -4.13 6.98 7.17
CA SER A 145 -3.74 5.60 7.51
C SER A 145 -2.84 4.96 6.45
N PHE A 146 -3.05 5.30 5.17
CA PHE A 146 -2.21 4.84 4.08
C PHE A 146 -0.83 5.50 4.12
N GLU A 147 -0.78 6.83 4.23
CA GLU A 147 0.47 7.60 4.28
C GLU A 147 1.33 7.18 5.48
N GLU A 148 0.70 7.02 6.65
CA GLU A 148 1.38 6.57 7.85
C GLU A 148 2.03 5.19 7.64
N GLU A 149 1.31 4.22 7.06
CA GLU A 149 1.88 2.90 6.82
C GLU A 149 3.03 2.93 5.81
N VAL A 150 2.90 3.69 4.71
CA VAL A 150 3.99 3.84 3.73
C VAL A 150 5.20 4.55 4.36
N SER A 151 4.99 5.49 5.28
CA SER A 151 6.08 6.23 5.91
C SER A 151 7.03 5.39 6.74
N TYR A 152 6.56 4.27 7.28
CA TYR A 152 7.45 3.34 7.97
C TYR A 152 8.51 2.76 7.04
N VAL A 153 8.30 2.72 5.71
CA VAL A 153 9.30 2.21 4.76
C VAL A 153 10.58 3.04 4.82
N TRP A 154 10.48 4.36 4.73
CA TRP A 154 11.67 5.23 4.77
C TRP A 154 12.12 5.55 6.20
N ARG A 155 11.21 5.62 7.17
CA ARG A 155 11.58 5.78 8.59
C ARG A 155 12.42 4.62 9.09
N ASN A 156 12.00 3.38 8.80
CA ASN A 156 12.78 2.19 9.16
C ASN A 156 14.13 2.15 8.44
N ALA A 157 14.18 2.65 7.19
CA ALA A 157 15.43 2.72 6.44
C ALA A 157 16.42 3.69 7.09
N ARG A 158 15.98 4.88 7.50
CA ARG A 158 16.82 5.87 8.20
C ARG A 158 17.18 5.44 9.62
N GLU A 159 16.29 4.74 10.31
CA GLU A 159 16.54 4.28 11.68
C GLU A 159 17.61 3.18 11.74
N TYR A 160 17.61 2.30 10.74
CA TYR A 160 18.56 1.18 10.71
C TYR A 160 19.88 1.52 10.00
N ASN A 161 19.83 2.30 8.92
CA ASN A 161 21.00 2.63 8.10
C ASN A 161 21.63 3.97 8.54
N GLU A 162 22.86 4.23 8.11
CA GLU A 162 23.54 5.51 8.39
C GLU A 162 22.95 6.63 7.51
N ASP A 163 22.92 7.87 8.03
CA ASP A 163 22.24 9.01 7.41
C ASP A 163 22.75 9.30 5.98
N ASP A 164 24.05 9.13 5.74
CA ASP A 164 24.70 9.36 4.44
C ASP A 164 24.79 8.09 3.55
N SER A 165 24.14 6.99 3.95
CA SER A 165 24.12 5.78 3.12
C SER A 165 23.24 5.94 1.90
N ASP A 166 23.57 5.22 0.82
CA ASP A 166 22.75 5.16 -0.40
C ASP A 166 21.28 4.82 -0.09
N ILE A 167 21.04 3.91 0.88
CA ILE A 167 19.68 3.51 1.27
C ILE A 167 18.92 4.68 1.90
N SER A 168 19.57 5.47 2.76
CA SER A 168 18.97 6.66 3.38
C SER A 168 18.62 7.72 2.33
N ILE A 169 19.51 7.95 1.37
CA ILE A 169 19.28 8.88 0.24
C ILE A 169 18.09 8.41 -0.61
N LEU A 170 18.09 7.13 -1.02
CA LEU A 170 16.97 6.55 -1.79
C LEU A 170 15.65 6.61 -1.02
N ALA A 171 15.68 6.49 0.30
CA ALA A 171 14.49 6.61 1.15
C ALA A 171 13.89 8.03 1.09
N GLY A 172 14.73 9.07 1.02
CA GLY A 172 14.28 10.44 0.78
C GLY A 172 13.65 10.65 -0.60
N VAL A 173 14.23 10.05 -1.65
CA VAL A 173 13.65 10.10 -3.01
C VAL A 173 12.26 9.45 -3.03
N LEU A 174 12.10 8.32 -2.35
CA LEU A 174 10.82 7.60 -2.23
C LEU A 174 9.77 8.43 -1.49
N GLU A 175 10.15 9.07 -0.38
CA GLU A 175 9.29 9.96 0.42
C GLU A 175 8.76 11.12 -0.43
N VAL A 176 9.65 11.82 -1.15
CA VAL A 176 9.25 12.93 -2.04
C VAL A 176 8.31 12.46 -3.15
N SER A 177 8.57 11.28 -3.74
CA SER A 177 7.70 10.71 -4.77
C SER A 177 6.30 10.43 -4.24
N LEU A 178 6.16 9.90 -3.01
CA LEU A 178 4.84 9.67 -2.42
C LEU A 178 4.07 10.99 -2.30
N TYR A 179 4.67 12.02 -1.72
CA TYR A 179 3.98 13.29 -1.52
C TYR A 179 3.57 13.95 -2.83
N ARG A 180 4.43 13.89 -3.85
CA ARG A 180 4.09 14.36 -5.20
C ARG A 180 2.89 13.60 -5.76
N ASP A 181 2.91 12.28 -5.70
CA ASP A 181 1.87 11.43 -6.31
C ASP A 181 0.56 11.51 -5.51
N ALA A 182 0.63 11.63 -4.19
CA ALA A 182 -0.51 11.83 -3.30
C ALA A 182 -1.19 13.18 -3.55
N LEU A 183 -0.43 14.27 -3.71
CA LEU A 183 -0.98 15.58 -4.07
C LEU A 183 -1.67 15.57 -5.45
N ALA A 184 -1.14 14.79 -6.41
CA ALA A 184 -1.72 14.69 -7.75
C ALA A 184 -2.97 13.80 -7.82
N THR A 185 -3.16 12.89 -6.86
CA THR A 185 -4.25 11.91 -6.86
C THR A 185 -5.34 12.18 -5.83
N ARG A 186 -5.03 12.94 -4.77
CA ARG A 186 -6.01 13.37 -3.78
C ARG A 186 -7.02 14.30 -4.47
N PRO A 187 -8.32 13.98 -4.43
CA PRO A 187 -9.34 14.92 -4.91
C PRO A 187 -9.15 16.23 -4.16
N LEU A 188 -8.91 17.32 -4.89
CA LEU A 188 -8.92 18.66 -4.32
C LEU A 188 -10.30 18.82 -3.68
N ARG A 189 -10.34 19.00 -2.36
CA ARG A 189 -11.60 19.33 -1.71
C ARG A 189 -12.05 20.66 -2.33
N HIS A 190 -13.34 20.79 -2.63
CA HIS A 190 -13.93 22.02 -3.15
C HIS A 190 -13.64 23.28 -2.29
N ALA A 191 -13.09 23.13 -1.08
CA ALA A 191 -12.69 24.21 -0.18
C ALA A 191 -11.42 24.98 -0.61
N ASP A 192 -10.60 24.47 -1.54
CA ASP A 192 -9.39 25.18 -2.00
C ASP A 192 -9.64 26.09 -3.22
N ILE A 193 -10.87 26.10 -3.77
CA ILE A 193 -11.28 27.12 -4.73
C ILE A 193 -11.81 28.31 -3.93
N GLY A 194 -10.89 29.07 -3.34
CA GLY A 194 -11.14 30.46 -2.98
C GLY A 194 -11.50 31.23 -4.24
N GLY A 195 -12.79 31.23 -4.59
CA GLY A 195 -13.32 32.08 -5.65
C GLY A 195 -12.99 33.54 -5.34
N PRO A 196 -12.48 34.33 -6.30
CA PRO A 196 -12.31 35.75 -6.09
C PRO A 196 -13.67 36.35 -5.78
N GLY A 197 -13.74 37.05 -4.65
CA GLY A 197 -14.96 37.60 -4.07
C GLY A 197 -15.85 38.28 -5.10
N SER A 198 -17.10 37.83 -5.18
CA SER A 198 -18.18 38.61 -5.74
C SER A 198 -18.32 39.87 -4.89
N LEU A 199 -17.81 40.98 -5.41
CA LEU A 199 -18.10 42.32 -4.91
C LEU A 199 -19.63 42.50 -4.86
N PRO A 200 -20.21 42.93 -3.73
CA PRO A 200 -21.62 43.26 -3.69
C PRO A 200 -21.90 44.47 -4.62
N PRO A 201 -23.07 44.54 -5.28
CA PRO A 201 -23.41 45.66 -6.13
C PRO A 201 -23.48 46.95 -5.29
N PRO A 202 -23.02 48.10 -5.82
CA PRO A 202 -23.20 49.37 -5.12
C PRO A 202 -24.69 49.65 -4.99
N GLY A 203 -25.15 49.80 -3.75
CA GLY A 203 -26.51 50.21 -3.44
C GLY A 203 -26.82 51.55 -4.07
N CYS A 204 -27.97 51.63 -4.73
CA CYS A 204 -28.62 52.89 -5.07
C CYS A 204 -28.99 53.61 -3.77
N GLU A 205 -28.27 54.67 -3.43
CA GLU A 205 -28.79 55.68 -2.50
C GLU A 205 -29.52 56.75 -3.30
N SER A 206 -30.66 57.17 -2.74
CA SER A 206 -31.73 57.96 -3.35
C SER A 206 -31.48 59.46 -3.29
#